data_AF-A0A7J4QD33-F1
#
_entry.id   AF-A0A7J4QD33-F1
#
_cell.length_a   1.000
_cell.length_b   1.000
_cell.length_c   1.000
_cell.angle_alpha   90.00
_cell.angle_beta   90.00
_cell.angle_gamma   90.00
#
_symmetry.space_group_name_H-M   'P 1'
#
loop_
_entity.id
_entity.type
_entity.pdbx_description
1 polymer ?
#
loop_
_entity_poly.entity_id
_entity_poly.type
_entity_poly.pdbx_seq_one_letter_code
_entity_poly.pdbx_strand_id
1 'polypeptide(L)'
;MIERRFSTNIKSDVPIVDIEIANDISHSHCWNYEASDITTLGVLWKNEAIIIQREKSDSIEEFRAQIRTAMDKLPNPYAFNINMEEKGIFGFTGKHYAFQEIQPWRGKKWNKGAFFNEVIRLIGKAGDEINCPFGGDSYQCIPAYANGRYEDIILHNLTCLLKEAYILKHGNSLKEKFKDYIDRNGWFRSSLK
;
A
#
# COMPACT_ATOMS: atom_id res chain seq x y z
N MET A 1 -11.04 -1.35 -17.63
CA MET A 1 -10.33 -1.87 -16.44
C MET A 1 -8.97 -2.33 -16.85
N ILE A 2 -7.96 -1.95 -16.07
CA ILE A 2 -6.56 -2.19 -16.37
C ILE A 2 -6.02 -3.22 -15.37
N GLU A 3 -5.55 -4.37 -15.86
CA GLU A 3 -4.70 -5.28 -15.10
C GLU A 3 -3.26 -5.13 -15.59
N ARG A 4 -2.32 -4.96 -14.66
CA ARG A 4 -0.88 -4.96 -14.91
C ARG A 4 -0.19 -5.99 -14.04
N ARG A 5 0.81 -6.64 -14.62
CA ARG A 5 1.67 -7.62 -13.95
C ARG A 5 3.11 -7.18 -14.07
N PHE A 6 3.83 -7.19 -12.96
CA PHE A 6 5.23 -6.81 -12.88
C PHE A 6 6.02 -7.95 -12.28
N SER A 7 7.11 -8.34 -12.93
CA SER A 7 8.14 -9.18 -12.29
C SER A 7 9.09 -8.28 -11.51
N THR A 8 9.34 -8.61 -10.25
CA THR A 8 10.10 -7.78 -9.31
C THR A 8 11.32 -8.53 -8.79
N ASN A 9 12.44 -7.83 -8.58
CA ASN A 9 13.62 -8.43 -7.93
C ASN A 9 13.44 -8.52 -6.40
N ILE A 10 12.66 -7.59 -5.83
CA ILE A 10 12.22 -7.66 -4.44
C ILE A 10 11.09 -8.67 -4.33
N LYS A 11 11.33 -9.69 -3.51
CA LYS A 11 10.37 -10.77 -3.28
C LYS A 11 9.71 -10.62 -1.91
N SER A 12 8.46 -11.08 -1.82
CA SER A 12 7.75 -11.27 -0.56
C SER A 12 7.29 -12.71 -0.41
N ASP A 13 7.64 -13.35 0.71
CA ASP A 13 7.20 -14.73 1.00
C ASP A 13 5.71 -14.79 1.39
N VAL A 14 5.16 -13.65 1.82
CA VAL A 14 3.75 -13.45 2.18
C VAL A 14 3.07 -12.51 1.18
N PRO A 15 1.76 -12.63 0.95
CA PRO A 15 1.04 -11.68 0.11
C PRO A 15 0.97 -10.32 0.80
N ILE A 16 1.35 -9.26 0.09
CA ILE A 16 1.22 -7.87 0.52
C ILE A 16 0.16 -7.21 -0.34
N VAL A 17 -0.71 -6.42 0.28
CA VAL A 17 -1.83 -5.77 -0.38
C VAL A 17 -1.83 -4.29 -0.04
N ASP A 18 -2.10 -3.48 -1.04
CA ASP A 18 -2.23 -2.02 -0.95
C ASP A 18 -3.43 -1.57 -1.78
N ILE A 19 -4.17 -0.57 -1.31
CA ILE A 19 -5.33 -0.01 -2.02
C ILE A 19 -5.20 1.49 -2.24
N GLU A 20 -5.75 1.97 -3.35
CA GLU A 20 -5.87 3.42 -3.61
C GLU A 20 -7.33 3.80 -3.81
N ILE A 21 -7.69 5.02 -3.38
CA ILE A 21 -9.07 5.50 -3.32
C ILE A 21 -9.27 6.78 -4.13
N ALA A 22 -10.51 7.01 -4.58
CA ALA A 22 -10.91 8.20 -5.35
C ALA A 22 -11.64 9.29 -4.56
N ASN A 23 -11.84 9.09 -3.27
CA ASN A 23 -12.58 10.03 -2.42
C ASN A 23 -11.79 10.41 -1.17
N ASP A 24 -12.08 11.60 -0.65
CA ASP A 24 -11.63 12.00 0.68
C ASP A 24 -12.51 11.31 1.72
N ILE A 25 -11.85 10.54 2.60
CA ILE A 25 -12.47 9.82 3.72
C ILE A 25 -12.10 10.43 5.07
N SER A 26 -11.46 11.61 5.06
CA SER A 26 -11.12 12.33 6.27
C SER A 26 -12.34 13.05 6.85
N HIS A 27 -12.54 12.89 8.15
CA HIS A 27 -13.45 13.68 8.97
C HIS A 27 -12.64 14.33 10.08
N SER A 28 -13.11 15.47 10.61
CA SER A 28 -12.35 16.42 11.46
C SER A 28 -11.32 15.83 12.44
N HIS A 29 -11.56 14.65 13.01
CA HIS A 29 -10.62 13.93 13.87
C HIS A 29 -10.48 12.42 13.59
N CYS A 30 -11.03 11.88 12.50
CA CYS A 30 -10.99 10.44 12.20
C CYS A 30 -11.03 10.15 10.69
N TRP A 31 -10.68 8.91 10.34
CA TRP A 31 -10.75 8.40 8.96
C TRP A 31 -11.88 7.39 8.87
N ASN A 32 -12.81 7.58 7.94
CA ASN A 32 -13.90 6.63 7.67
C ASN A 32 -13.50 5.66 6.56
N TYR A 33 -12.64 4.69 6.89
CA TYR A 33 -12.12 3.73 5.93
C TYR A 33 -13.21 2.90 5.24
N GLU A 34 -14.36 2.63 5.88
CA GLU A 34 -15.45 1.86 5.24
C GLU A 34 -16.14 2.64 4.11
N ALA A 35 -15.99 3.97 4.07
CA ALA A 35 -16.50 4.80 2.99
C ALA A 35 -15.52 4.92 1.80
N SER A 36 -14.41 4.17 1.79
CA SER A 36 -13.43 4.20 0.70
C SER A 36 -14.03 3.77 -0.64
N ASP A 37 -13.98 4.69 -1.61
CA ASP A 37 -14.23 4.39 -3.03
C ASP A 37 -12.94 3.85 -3.65
N ILE A 38 -12.72 2.53 -3.50
CA ILE A 38 -11.51 1.87 -4.00
C ILE A 38 -11.47 1.98 -5.53
N THR A 39 -10.29 2.33 -6.03
CA THR A 39 -9.99 2.39 -7.47
C THR A 39 -8.88 1.45 -7.88
N THR A 40 -8.00 1.09 -6.94
CA THR A 40 -6.86 0.21 -7.22
C THR A 40 -6.73 -0.83 -6.14
N LEU A 41 -6.50 -2.08 -6.56
CA LEU A 41 -6.01 -3.14 -5.70
C LEU A 41 -4.63 -3.56 -6.21
N GLY A 42 -3.62 -3.41 -5.38
CA GLY A 42 -2.29 -3.96 -5.57
C GLY A 42 -2.08 -5.21 -4.74
N VAL A 43 -1.44 -6.22 -5.33
CA VAL A 43 -0.98 -7.41 -4.62
C VAL A 43 0.44 -7.74 -5.04
N LEU A 44 1.37 -7.86 -4.09
CA LEU A 44 2.71 -8.40 -4.33
C LEU A 44 2.86 -9.71 -3.58
N TRP A 45 3.14 -10.79 -4.30
CA TRP A 45 3.44 -12.09 -3.71
C TRP A 45 4.50 -12.84 -4.51
N LYS A 46 5.45 -13.43 -3.80
CA LYS A 46 6.68 -14.01 -4.39
C LYS A 46 7.41 -12.91 -5.15
N ASN A 47 7.52 -13.01 -6.47
CA ASN A 47 8.21 -12.08 -7.35
C ASN A 47 7.27 -11.42 -8.38
N GLU A 48 5.96 -11.50 -8.16
CA GLU A 48 4.96 -10.91 -9.05
C GLU A 48 4.11 -9.88 -8.28
N ALA A 49 4.06 -8.66 -8.81
CA ALA A 49 3.05 -7.68 -8.42
C ALA A 49 1.92 -7.67 -9.47
N ILE A 50 0.68 -7.78 -8.99
CA ILE A 50 -0.54 -7.66 -9.79
C ILE A 50 -1.25 -6.39 -9.33
N ILE A 51 -1.57 -5.50 -10.25
CA ILE A 51 -2.31 -4.27 -9.98
C ILE A 51 -3.56 -4.25 -10.84
N ILE A 52 -4.72 -4.14 -10.19
CA ILE A 52 -6.03 -4.03 -10.83
C ILE A 52 -6.53 -2.61 -10.58
N GLN A 53 -6.58 -1.81 -11.65
CA GLN A 53 -7.02 -0.42 -11.64
C GLN A 53 -8.37 -0.30 -12.37
N ARG A 54 -9.39 0.15 -11.63
CA ARG A 54 -10.68 0.56 -12.19
C ARG A 54 -10.51 1.88 -12.94
N GLU A 55 -11.14 2.02 -14.08
CA GLU A 55 -11.30 3.28 -14.81
C GLU A 55 -12.69 3.85 -14.54
N LYS A 56 -12.89 5.16 -14.75
CA LYS A 56 -14.19 5.81 -14.50
C LYS A 56 -15.37 5.20 -15.28
N SER A 57 -15.10 4.63 -16.46
CA SER A 57 -16.11 4.00 -17.32
C SER A 57 -16.42 2.54 -16.95
N ASP A 58 -15.65 1.95 -16.03
CA ASP A 58 -15.82 0.55 -15.68
C ASP A 58 -16.98 0.32 -14.71
N SER A 59 -17.55 -0.89 -14.75
CA SER A 59 -18.52 -1.32 -13.76
C SER A 59 -17.88 -1.46 -12.37
N ILE A 60 -18.51 -0.83 -11.38
CA ILE A 60 -18.12 -0.95 -9.97
C ILE A 60 -18.34 -2.37 -9.48
N GLU A 61 -19.43 -3.01 -9.90
CA GLU A 61 -19.81 -4.36 -9.52
C GLU A 61 -18.80 -5.39 -10.04
N GLU A 62 -18.36 -5.25 -11.28
CA GLU A 62 -17.31 -6.09 -11.86
C GLU A 62 -15.99 -5.90 -11.11
N PHE A 63 -15.58 -4.67 -10.84
CA PHE A 63 -14.35 -4.39 -10.08
C PHE A 63 -14.41 -4.97 -8.65
N ARG A 64 -15.56 -4.80 -7.98
CA ARG A 64 -15.82 -5.39 -6.65
C ARG A 64 -15.70 -6.92 -6.68
N ALA A 65 -16.24 -7.57 -7.72
CA ALA A 65 -16.12 -9.01 -7.88
C ALA A 65 -14.68 -9.47 -8.14
N GLN A 66 -13.90 -8.69 -8.90
CA GLN A 66 -12.49 -8.97 -9.13
C GLN A 66 -11.64 -8.83 -7.86
N ILE A 67 -11.87 -7.79 -7.05
CA ILE A 67 -11.21 -7.65 -5.74
C ILE A 67 -11.50 -8.87 -4.87
N ARG A 68 -12.77 -9.29 -4.76
CA ARG A 68 -13.11 -10.49 -3.99
C ARG A 68 -12.39 -11.73 -4.50
N THR A 69 -12.38 -11.93 -5.81
CA THR A 69 -11.71 -13.07 -6.44
C THR A 69 -10.20 -13.08 -6.23
N ALA A 70 -9.56 -11.90 -6.25
CA ALA A 70 -8.14 -11.75 -5.98
C ALA A 70 -7.84 -12.05 -4.50
N MET A 71 -8.57 -11.40 -3.59
CA MET A 71 -8.39 -11.55 -2.14
C MET A 71 -8.66 -12.98 -1.64
N ASP A 72 -9.64 -13.69 -2.21
CA ASP A 72 -9.98 -15.07 -1.84
C ASP A 72 -8.85 -16.07 -2.09
N LYS A 73 -7.86 -15.71 -2.91
CA LYS A 73 -6.70 -16.54 -3.22
C LYS A 73 -5.51 -16.26 -2.30
N LEU A 74 -5.57 -15.23 -1.46
CA LEU A 74 -4.44 -14.77 -0.67
C LEU A 74 -4.46 -15.37 0.74
N PRO A 75 -3.47 -16.20 1.12
CA PRO A 75 -3.37 -16.69 2.49
C PRO A 75 -2.78 -15.60 3.39
N ASN A 76 -3.54 -15.13 4.38
CA ASN A 76 -3.09 -14.19 5.43
C ASN A 76 -2.37 -12.94 4.86
N PRO A 77 -3.07 -12.05 4.14
CA PRO A 77 -2.47 -10.86 3.55
C PRO A 77 -1.87 -9.90 4.58
N TYR A 78 -0.78 -9.25 4.19
CA TYR A 78 -0.14 -8.18 4.95
C TYR A 78 -0.45 -6.83 4.31
N ALA A 79 -0.53 -5.78 5.12
CA ALA A 79 -0.66 -4.41 4.64
C ALA A 79 0.01 -3.42 5.59
N PHE A 80 0.46 -2.28 5.07
CA PHE A 80 1.11 -1.25 5.88
C PHE A 80 0.14 -0.48 6.78
N ASN A 81 -1.08 -0.20 6.33
CA ASN A 81 -2.10 0.47 7.13
C ASN A 81 -3.31 -0.44 7.28
N ILE A 82 -3.17 -1.51 8.08
CA ILE A 82 -4.17 -2.57 8.23
C ILE A 82 -5.63 -2.06 8.33
N ASN A 83 -5.87 -0.95 9.02
CA ASN A 83 -7.21 -0.38 9.14
C ASN A 83 -7.77 0.15 7.81
N MET A 84 -6.93 0.77 6.98
CA MET A 84 -7.32 1.25 5.65
C MET A 84 -7.63 0.08 4.73
N GLU A 85 -6.73 -0.89 4.61
CA GLU A 85 -6.93 -2.04 3.71
C GLU A 85 -8.10 -2.92 4.19
N GLU A 86 -8.13 -3.31 5.47
CA GLU A 86 -9.15 -4.22 5.99
C GLU A 86 -10.55 -3.60 5.95
N LYS A 87 -10.71 -2.38 6.50
CA LYS A 87 -12.02 -1.72 6.55
C LYS A 87 -12.42 -1.14 5.20
N GLY A 88 -11.47 -0.66 4.41
CA GLY A 88 -11.72 -0.19 3.05
C GLY A 88 -12.22 -1.31 2.16
N ILE A 89 -11.54 -2.47 2.15
CA ILE A 89 -11.99 -3.63 1.37
C ILE A 89 -13.33 -4.15 1.92
N PHE A 90 -13.53 -4.18 3.24
CA PHE A 90 -14.82 -4.55 3.81
C PHE A 90 -15.94 -3.62 3.36
N GLY A 91 -15.79 -2.30 3.52
CA GLY A 91 -16.80 -1.34 3.10
C GLY A 91 -17.10 -1.40 1.60
N PHE A 92 -16.05 -1.56 0.78
CA PHE A 92 -16.20 -1.62 -0.68
C PHE A 92 -16.80 -2.94 -1.18
N THR A 93 -16.43 -4.07 -0.56
CA THR A 93 -16.78 -5.42 -1.05
C THR A 93 -17.79 -6.17 -0.20
N GLY A 94 -18.11 -5.71 1.00
CA GLY A 94 -18.93 -6.42 1.98
C GLY A 94 -18.32 -7.71 2.53
N LYS A 95 -17.03 -7.98 2.27
CA LYS A 95 -16.34 -9.20 2.72
C LYS A 95 -15.13 -8.85 3.57
N HIS A 96 -15.00 -9.53 4.71
CA HIS A 96 -13.87 -9.38 5.61
C HIS A 96 -12.72 -10.30 5.19
N TYR A 97 -11.50 -9.78 5.33
CA TYR A 97 -10.26 -10.53 5.17
C TYR A 97 -9.39 -10.21 6.38
N ALA A 98 -8.79 -11.23 6.98
CA ALA A 98 -7.90 -11.04 8.12
C ALA A 98 -6.52 -10.62 7.63
N PHE A 99 -6.12 -9.39 7.94
CA PHE A 99 -4.82 -8.85 7.59
C PHE A 99 -3.81 -8.98 8.72
N GLN A 100 -2.54 -8.94 8.37
CA GLN A 100 -1.43 -8.69 9.29
C GLN A 100 -0.81 -7.34 8.98
N GLU A 101 -0.35 -6.63 10.00
CA GLU A 101 0.19 -5.28 9.82
C GLU A 101 1.70 -5.31 9.56
N ILE A 102 2.14 -4.60 8.51
CA ILE A 102 3.55 -4.28 8.27
C ILE A 102 3.88 -3.05 9.11
N GLN A 103 4.73 -3.24 10.09
CA GLN A 103 4.81 -2.30 11.19
C GLN A 103 5.65 -1.06 10.85
N PRO A 104 5.09 0.15 10.99
CA PRO A 104 5.81 1.39 10.72
C PRO A 104 6.83 1.73 11.81
N TRP A 105 7.94 2.40 11.43
CA TRP A 105 8.88 2.98 12.39
C TRP A 105 8.56 4.46 12.69
N ARG A 106 8.61 4.86 13.97
CA ARG A 106 8.57 6.27 14.38
C ARG A 106 9.97 6.85 14.49
N GLY A 107 10.17 8.00 13.87
CA GLY A 107 11.46 8.68 13.82
C GLY A 107 11.68 9.71 14.94
N LYS A 108 12.88 9.76 15.53
CA LYS A 108 13.45 10.94 16.20
C LYS A 108 14.08 11.82 15.12
N LYS A 109 13.66 13.08 15.02
CA LYS A 109 14.25 14.07 14.09
C LYS A 109 14.20 13.67 12.60
N TRP A 110 13.43 12.64 12.25
CA TRP A 110 13.25 12.14 10.89
C TRP A 110 11.75 11.94 10.64
N ASN A 111 11.23 12.48 9.53
CA ASN A 111 9.85 12.25 9.09
C ASN A 111 9.67 10.96 8.26
N LYS A 112 8.42 10.46 8.19
CA LYS A 112 8.05 9.24 7.45
C LYS A 112 8.45 9.29 5.97
N GLY A 113 8.28 10.45 5.33
CA GLY A 113 8.59 10.62 3.90
C GLY A 113 10.07 10.42 3.59
N ALA A 114 10.97 11.02 4.37
CA ALA A 114 12.40 10.87 4.16
C ALA A 114 12.88 9.43 4.47
N PHE A 115 12.21 8.72 5.38
CA PHE A 115 12.48 7.30 5.60
C PHE A 115 12.11 6.48 4.35
N PHE A 116 10.93 6.71 3.78
CA PHE A 116 10.50 6.04 2.55
C PHE A 116 11.36 6.38 1.35
N ASN A 117 11.83 7.62 1.21
CA ASN A 117 12.76 7.99 0.13
C ASN A 117 14.06 7.20 0.22
N GLU A 118 14.58 6.98 1.42
CA GLU A 118 15.78 6.16 1.62
C GLU A 118 15.51 4.67 1.33
N VAL A 119 14.33 4.14 1.69
CA VAL A 119 13.92 2.79 1.28
C VAL A 119 13.85 2.67 -0.23
N ILE A 120 13.20 3.60 -0.93
CA ILE A 120 13.12 3.62 -2.40
C ILE A 120 14.52 3.66 -3.01
N ARG A 121 15.44 4.46 -2.46
CA ARG A 121 16.83 4.50 -2.93
C ARG A 121 17.55 3.16 -2.77
N LEU A 122 17.30 2.44 -1.67
CA LEU A 122 17.85 1.10 -1.44
C LEU A 122 17.24 0.06 -2.40
N ILE A 123 15.95 0.20 -2.71
CA ILE A 123 15.23 -0.60 -3.72
C ILE A 123 15.84 -0.39 -5.11
N GLY A 124 16.07 0.87 -5.53
CA GLY A 124 16.69 1.16 -6.82
C GLY A 124 18.09 0.56 -6.95
N LYS A 125 18.87 0.55 -5.86
CA LYS A 125 20.17 -0.16 -5.82
C LYS A 125 20.05 -1.68 -5.94
N ALA A 126 18.89 -2.26 -5.64
CA ALA A 126 18.61 -3.69 -5.76
C ALA A 126 18.13 -4.09 -7.17
N GLY A 127 18.02 -3.13 -8.11
CA GLY A 127 17.71 -3.39 -9.52
C GLY A 127 16.26 -3.11 -9.93
N ASP A 128 15.40 -2.66 -9.01
CA ASP A 128 14.02 -2.24 -9.30
C ASP A 128 13.96 -0.71 -9.33
N GLU A 129 14.41 -0.08 -10.42
CA GLU A 129 14.24 1.36 -10.60
C GLU A 129 12.76 1.70 -10.78
N ILE A 130 12.18 2.34 -9.76
CA ILE A 130 10.77 2.71 -9.77
C ILE A 130 10.65 4.19 -9.46
N ASN A 131 10.06 4.90 -10.41
CA ASN A 131 9.67 6.28 -10.24
C ASN A 131 8.29 6.31 -9.60
N CYS A 132 8.19 6.87 -8.38
CA CYS A 132 6.93 7.06 -7.68
C CYS A 132 6.37 8.44 -8.04
N PRO A 133 5.30 8.53 -8.88
CA PRO A 133 4.83 9.81 -9.41
C PRO A 133 4.34 10.80 -8.33
N PHE A 134 3.97 10.27 -7.17
CA PHE A 134 3.39 11.06 -6.06
C PHE A 134 4.34 11.25 -4.88
N GLY A 135 5.62 10.85 -5.00
CA GLY A 135 6.57 10.96 -3.90
C GLY A 135 6.14 10.23 -2.61
N GLY A 136 5.28 9.22 -2.75
CA GLY A 136 4.70 8.47 -1.63
C GLY A 136 3.48 9.10 -0.96
N ASP A 137 2.88 10.15 -1.52
CA ASP A 137 1.64 10.77 -1.03
C ASP A 137 0.39 10.18 -1.70
N SER A 138 -0.27 9.23 -1.04
CA SER A 138 -1.51 8.62 -1.54
C SER A 138 -2.67 9.61 -1.70
N TYR A 139 -2.62 10.81 -1.11
CA TYR A 139 -3.66 11.83 -1.32
C TYR A 139 -3.69 12.31 -2.78
N GLN A 140 -2.57 12.20 -3.51
CA GLN A 140 -2.48 12.54 -4.93
C GLN A 140 -3.26 11.56 -5.83
N CYS A 141 -3.62 10.37 -5.34
CA CYS A 141 -4.42 9.40 -6.09
C CYS A 141 -5.82 9.93 -6.41
N ILE A 142 -6.42 10.74 -5.52
CA ILE A 142 -7.75 11.33 -5.71
C ILE A 142 -7.78 12.24 -6.95
N PRO A 143 -6.97 13.32 -7.04
CA PRO A 143 -6.94 14.15 -8.24
C PRO A 143 -6.35 13.42 -9.45
N ALA A 144 -5.44 12.44 -9.28
CA ALA A 144 -4.94 11.63 -10.39
C ALA A 144 -6.08 10.83 -11.05
N TYR A 145 -6.90 10.16 -10.25
CA TYR A 145 -8.06 9.41 -10.73
C TYR A 145 -9.07 10.33 -11.40
N ALA A 146 -9.35 11.49 -10.80
CA ALA A 146 -10.22 12.51 -11.36
C ALA A 146 -9.75 13.03 -12.73
N ASN A 147 -8.45 12.93 -13.05
CA ASN A 147 -7.89 13.33 -14.34
C ASN A 147 -7.55 12.15 -15.27
N GLY A 148 -7.93 10.92 -14.91
CA GLY A 148 -7.64 9.74 -15.73
C GLY A 148 -6.15 9.37 -15.78
N ARG A 149 -5.35 9.83 -14.81
CA ARG A 149 -3.92 9.51 -14.71
C ARG A 149 -3.70 8.14 -14.08
N TYR A 150 -4.26 7.10 -14.69
CA TYR A 150 -4.30 5.75 -14.13
C TYR A 150 -2.92 5.10 -14.03
N GLU A 151 -2.05 5.31 -15.03
CA GLU A 151 -0.68 4.78 -14.99
C GLU A 151 0.12 5.38 -13.82
N ASP A 152 -0.12 6.65 -13.46
CA ASP A 152 0.55 7.26 -12.29
C ASP A 152 0.14 6.55 -10.98
N ILE A 153 -1.15 6.19 -10.85
CA ILE A 153 -1.69 5.49 -9.69
C ILE A 153 -1.13 4.06 -9.62
N ILE A 154 -1.10 3.36 -10.75
CA ILE A 154 -0.51 2.00 -10.86
C ILE A 154 0.95 2.03 -10.41
N LEU A 155 1.75 2.99 -10.89
CA LEU A 155 3.17 3.09 -10.51
C LEU A 155 3.36 3.47 -9.03
N HIS A 156 2.51 4.34 -8.49
CA HIS A 156 2.53 4.68 -7.07
C HIS A 156 2.21 3.46 -6.19
N ASN A 157 1.13 2.74 -6.50
CA ASN A 157 0.72 1.52 -5.80
C ASN A 157 1.81 0.43 -5.89
N LEU A 158 2.42 0.23 -7.07
CA LEU A 158 3.58 -0.67 -7.22
C LEU A 158 4.74 -0.27 -6.29
N THR A 159 5.03 1.02 -6.19
CA THR A 159 6.07 1.55 -5.30
C THR A 159 5.75 1.23 -3.83
N CYS A 160 4.49 1.38 -3.41
CA CYS A 160 4.02 1.04 -2.06
C CYS A 160 4.26 -0.43 -1.74
N LEU A 161 3.79 -1.34 -2.59
CA LEU A 161 4.02 -2.78 -2.44
C LEU A 161 5.50 -3.15 -2.28
N LEU A 162 6.38 -2.52 -3.08
CA LEU A 162 7.80 -2.84 -3.05
C LEU A 162 8.53 -2.26 -1.84
N LYS A 163 8.14 -1.07 -1.37
CA LYS A 163 8.58 -0.55 -0.07
C LYS A 163 8.21 -1.53 1.04
N GLU A 164 6.98 -1.98 1.05
CA GLU A 164 6.45 -2.90 2.05
C GLU A 164 7.18 -4.25 2.06
N ALA A 165 7.39 -4.84 0.89
CA ALA A 165 8.17 -6.07 0.76
C ALA A 165 9.62 -5.88 1.21
N TYR A 166 10.25 -4.76 0.83
CA TYR A 166 11.61 -4.45 1.25
C TYR A 166 11.71 -4.29 2.77
N ILE A 167 10.73 -3.63 3.38
CA ILE A 167 10.63 -3.43 4.83
C ILE A 167 10.49 -4.77 5.55
N LEU A 168 9.59 -5.65 5.09
CA LEU A 168 9.42 -6.98 5.66
C LEU A 168 10.70 -7.82 5.56
N LYS A 169 11.33 -7.84 4.39
CA LYS A 169 12.53 -8.65 4.12
C LYS A 169 13.76 -8.15 4.88
N HIS A 170 13.94 -6.84 4.99
CA HIS A 170 15.15 -6.22 5.52
C HIS A 170 14.95 -5.53 6.88
N GLY A 171 13.82 -5.77 7.55
CA GLY A 171 13.40 -5.03 8.74
C GLY A 171 14.46 -4.94 9.85
N ASN A 172 15.17 -6.03 10.15
CA ASN A 172 16.26 -6.03 11.13
C ASN A 172 17.45 -5.17 10.72
N SER A 173 17.87 -5.25 9.45
CA SER A 173 18.97 -4.44 8.92
C SER A 173 18.62 -2.96 8.87
N LEU A 174 17.38 -2.64 8.46
CA LEU A 174 16.87 -1.27 8.47
C LEU A 174 16.81 -0.72 9.90
N LYS A 175 16.35 -1.53 10.85
CA LYS A 175 16.30 -1.16 12.28
C LYS A 175 17.69 -0.84 12.82
N GLU A 176 18.71 -1.65 12.52
CA GLU A 176 20.08 -1.39 12.97
C GLU A 176 20.65 -0.13 12.29
N LYS A 177 20.47 0.01 10.98
CA LYS A 177 20.97 1.16 10.20
C LYS A 177 20.39 2.49 10.69
N PHE A 178 19.11 2.49 11.11
CA PHE A 178 18.40 3.71 11.50
C PHE A 178 18.14 3.83 13.01
N LYS A 179 18.82 3.03 13.84
CA LYS A 179 18.57 2.96 15.30
C LYS A 179 18.60 4.32 16.00
N ASP A 180 19.51 5.21 15.61
CA ASP A 180 19.67 6.54 16.22
C ASP A 180 18.53 7.49 15.87
N TYR A 181 17.83 7.18 14.79
CA TYR A 181 16.68 7.91 14.32
C TYR A 181 15.37 7.27 14.74
N ILE A 182 15.36 6.18 15.49
CA ILE A 182 14.12 5.54 15.98
C ILE A 182 13.83 6.04 17.41
N ASP A 183 12.57 6.38 17.71
CA ASP A 183 12.21 6.92 19.02
C ASP A 183 12.07 5.88 20.14
N ARG A 184 11.96 6.35 21.40
CA ARG A 184 11.88 5.53 22.63
C ARG A 184 10.53 4.82 22.83
N ASN A 185 9.47 5.29 22.18
CA ASN A 185 8.22 4.54 22.07
C ASN A 185 8.36 3.38 21.07
N GLY A 186 9.47 3.36 20.31
CA GLY A 186 9.54 2.60 19.08
C GLY A 186 8.41 3.03 18.15
N TRP A 187 8.08 2.15 17.21
CA TRP A 187 6.74 1.83 16.70
C TRP A 187 5.61 2.82 16.96
N PHE A 188 4.78 3.08 15.93
CA PHE A 188 3.43 3.55 16.18
C PHE A 188 2.69 2.48 16.98
N ARG A 189 2.66 2.59 18.32
CA ARG A 189 1.63 1.90 19.09
C ARG A 189 0.30 2.47 18.62
N SER A 190 -0.52 1.66 17.95
CA SER A 190 -1.96 1.87 18.01
C SER A 190 -2.31 1.90 19.49
N SER A 191 -2.92 2.99 19.93
CA SER A 191 -3.53 3.01 21.24
C SER A 191 -4.66 2.00 21.21
N LEU A 192 -4.37 0.76 21.63
CA LEU A 192 -5.39 -0.06 22.27
C LEU A 192 -5.75 0.66 23.57
N LYS A 193 -6.87 1.37 23.52
CA LYS A 193 -7.79 1.50 24.64
C LYS A 193 -9.17 1.14 24.12
#